data_AF-A0AAU0L9T2-F1
#
_entry.id   AF-A0AAU0L9T2-F1
#
_cell.length_a   1.000
_cell.length_b   1.000
_cell.length_c   1.000
_cell.angle_alpha   90.00
_cell.angle_beta   90.00
_cell.angle_gamma   90.00
#
_symmetry.space_group_name_H-M   'P 1'
#
loop_
_entity.id
_entity.type
_entity.pdbx_description
1 polymer ?
#
loop_
_entity_poly.entity_id
_entity_poly.type
_entity_poly.pdbx_seq_one_letter_code
_entity_poly.pdbx_strand_id
1 'polypeptide(L)'
;MRSINVYHGSLAGEIEKFKPTSHFGSRIQGLCSIVTHAALDRANGVPTIYNCNIVCKESEVFHIKDWGSPKPQAALYWYCSETGREEHFRDEYFQKAMKEGLEPYSEKWIEWLILEANFSGHKLLSYENKVEGKGLSYCVIDDSIVRIVKSKEVSFSQINRALESAGRKYFGFDDSDWGEIQRYLAENSC
;
A
#
# COMPACT_ATOMS: atom_id res chain seq x y z
N MET A 1 2.30 -9.62 21.99
CA MET A 1 1.86 -9.47 20.59
C MET A 1 0.93 -8.28 20.53
N ARG A 2 1.10 -7.40 19.56
CA ARG A 2 0.26 -6.22 19.33
C ARG A 2 -0.76 -6.57 18.26
N SER A 3 -1.99 -6.08 18.40
CA SER A 3 -2.99 -6.10 17.34
C SER A 3 -3.17 -4.68 16.82
N ILE A 4 -3.04 -4.50 15.51
CA ILE A 4 -3.21 -3.21 14.84
C ILE A 4 -4.46 -3.30 13.97
N ASN A 5 -5.49 -2.51 14.30
CA ASN A 5 -6.68 -2.39 13.48
C ASN A 5 -6.37 -1.49 12.28
N VAL A 6 -6.57 -2.00 11.07
CA VAL A 6 -6.26 -1.31 9.81
C VAL A 6 -7.33 -1.60 8.77
N TYR A 7 -7.28 -0.86 7.67
CA TYR A 7 -8.17 -1.02 6.54
C TYR A 7 -7.40 -1.22 5.24
N HIS A 8 -7.99 -1.98 4.33
CA HIS A 8 -7.53 -2.13 2.94
C HIS A 8 -8.69 -1.86 2.00
N GLY A 9 -8.44 -1.08 0.96
CA GLY A 9 -9.40 -0.81 -0.09
C GLY A 9 -9.08 -1.60 -1.35
N SER A 10 -10.09 -2.18 -1.98
CA SER A 10 -9.91 -2.94 -3.22
C SER A 10 -11.07 -2.77 -4.17
N LEU A 11 -10.81 -2.98 -5.46
CA LEU A 11 -11.80 -3.18 -6.51
C LEU A 11 -11.99 -4.67 -6.85
N ALA A 12 -11.22 -5.59 -6.25
CA ALA A 12 -11.24 -7.01 -6.62
C ALA A 12 -12.55 -7.74 -6.21
N GLY A 13 -13.46 -7.11 -5.48
CA GLY A 13 -14.57 -7.81 -4.83
C GLY A 13 -14.08 -8.57 -3.62
N GLU A 14 -14.46 -9.85 -3.47
CA GLU A 14 -14.14 -10.72 -2.34
C GLU A 14 -12.68 -11.22 -2.36
N ILE A 15 -11.90 -10.82 -1.35
CA ILE A 15 -10.54 -11.25 -1.09
C ILE A 15 -10.57 -12.23 0.07
N GLU A 16 -10.17 -13.48 -0.17
CA GLU A 16 -10.01 -14.48 0.89
C GLU A 16 -8.66 -14.35 1.60
N LYS A 17 -7.61 -14.00 0.84
CA LYS A 17 -6.25 -13.85 1.36
C LYS A 17 -5.52 -12.72 0.64
N PHE A 18 -4.84 -11.88 1.42
CA PHE A 18 -3.96 -10.84 0.87
C PHE A 18 -2.64 -11.44 0.38
N LYS A 19 -2.06 -10.83 -0.64
CA LYS A 19 -0.70 -11.15 -1.09
C LYS A 19 0.32 -10.43 -0.21
N PRO A 20 1.55 -10.97 -0.08
CA PRO A 20 2.68 -10.18 0.39
C PRO A 20 2.77 -8.84 -0.31
N THR A 21 3.30 -7.85 0.40
CA THR A 21 3.36 -6.42 0.05
C THR A 21 2.02 -5.70 -0.09
N SER A 22 0.91 -6.31 0.38
CA SER A 22 -0.37 -5.59 0.44
C SER A 22 -0.28 -4.40 1.40
N HIS A 23 -0.87 -3.28 1.00
CA HIS A 23 -0.87 -2.03 1.75
C HIS A 23 -2.15 -1.87 2.58
N PHE A 24 -1.98 -1.40 3.82
CA PHE A 24 -3.04 -1.17 4.79
C PHE A 24 -2.86 0.19 5.45
N GLY A 25 -3.96 0.76 5.95
CA GLY A 25 -3.89 2.05 6.61
C GLY A 25 -5.17 2.41 7.36
N SER A 26 -5.46 3.69 7.45
CA SER A 26 -6.72 4.20 7.95
C SER A 26 -7.88 3.86 7.00
N ARG A 27 -9.11 3.96 7.51
CA ARG A 27 -10.29 3.78 6.67
C ARG A 27 -10.32 4.76 5.50
N ILE A 28 -9.90 6.02 5.72
CA ILE A 28 -9.87 7.04 4.65
C ILE A 28 -8.80 6.70 3.61
N GLN A 29 -7.61 6.26 4.03
CA GLN A 29 -6.57 5.80 3.10
C GLN A 29 -7.06 4.62 2.24
N GLY A 30 -7.74 3.64 2.84
CA GLY A 30 -8.34 2.52 2.10
C GLY A 30 -9.40 2.97 1.10
N LEU A 31 -10.32 3.86 1.48
CA LEU A 31 -11.32 4.41 0.54
C LEU A 31 -10.68 5.25 -0.57
N CYS A 32 -9.60 5.97 -0.25
CA CYS A 32 -8.83 6.74 -1.22
C CYS A 32 -8.16 5.81 -2.24
N SER A 33 -7.51 4.74 -1.80
CA SER A 33 -6.88 3.74 -2.68
C SER A 33 -7.87 3.16 -3.69
N ILE A 34 -9.12 2.85 -3.26
CA ILE A 34 -10.18 2.38 -4.17
C ILE A 34 -10.41 3.36 -5.32
N VAL A 35 -10.62 4.65 -5.02
CA VAL A 35 -10.92 5.63 -6.06
C VAL A 35 -9.69 5.96 -6.90
N THR A 36 -8.49 5.96 -6.32
CA THR A 36 -7.25 6.17 -7.06
C THR A 36 -7.08 5.08 -8.13
N HIS A 37 -7.26 3.81 -7.78
CA HIS A 37 -7.22 2.71 -8.76
C HIS A 37 -8.33 2.83 -9.82
N ALA A 38 -9.54 3.23 -9.44
CA ALA A 38 -10.64 3.36 -10.39
C ALA A 38 -10.43 4.55 -11.36
N ALA A 39 -9.99 5.69 -10.83
CA ALA A 39 -9.88 6.94 -11.58
C ALA A 39 -8.59 7.02 -12.40
N LEU A 40 -7.43 6.76 -11.78
CA LEU A 40 -6.12 6.94 -12.39
C LEU A 40 -5.68 5.70 -13.18
N ASP A 41 -5.83 4.51 -12.59
CA ASP A 41 -5.41 3.24 -13.23
C ASP A 41 -6.50 2.67 -14.17
N ARG A 42 -7.68 3.30 -14.22
CA ARG A 42 -8.86 2.83 -14.98
C ARG A 42 -9.26 1.40 -14.63
N ALA A 43 -8.99 0.98 -13.40
CA ALA A 43 -9.35 -0.35 -12.92
C ALA A 43 -10.87 -0.45 -12.71
N ASN A 44 -11.43 -1.61 -13.07
CA ASN A 44 -12.84 -1.91 -12.89
C ASN A 44 -13.00 -2.96 -11.80
N GLY A 45 -14.14 -2.93 -11.10
CA GLY A 45 -14.51 -3.97 -10.15
C GLY A 45 -15.48 -3.50 -9.08
N VAL A 46 -15.61 -4.27 -8.00
CA VAL A 46 -16.55 -4.03 -6.90
C VAL A 46 -15.82 -3.31 -5.76
N PRO A 47 -16.12 -2.02 -5.51
CA PRO A 47 -15.44 -1.26 -4.47
C PRO A 47 -15.73 -1.85 -3.08
N THR A 48 -14.70 -2.38 -2.43
CA THR A 48 -14.83 -3.11 -1.17
C THR A 48 -13.80 -2.60 -0.16
N ILE A 49 -14.27 -2.26 1.03
CA ILE A 49 -13.40 -1.91 2.16
C ILE A 49 -13.29 -3.10 3.12
N TYR A 50 -12.07 -3.46 3.45
CA TYR A 50 -11.72 -4.52 4.39
C TYR A 50 -11.28 -3.90 5.71
N ASN A 51 -11.86 -4.38 6.81
CA ASN A 51 -11.36 -4.15 8.16
C ASN A 51 -10.53 -5.37 8.55
N CYS A 52 -9.27 -5.13 8.91
CA CYS A 52 -8.27 -6.16 9.16
C CYS A 52 -7.57 -5.93 10.49
N ASN A 53 -7.06 -7.01 11.06
CA ASN A 53 -6.14 -6.99 12.18
C ASN A 53 -4.77 -7.51 11.75
N ILE A 54 -3.73 -6.73 12.04
CA ILE A 54 -2.33 -7.15 11.90
C ILE A 54 -1.83 -7.57 13.27
N VAL A 55 -1.38 -8.82 13.41
CA VAL A 55 -0.92 -9.40 14.68
C VAL A 55 0.56 -9.75 14.58
N CYS A 56 1.42 -8.94 15.21
CA CYS A 56 2.87 -9.14 15.22
C CYS A 56 3.51 -8.65 16.54
N LYS A 57 4.78 -8.98 16.74
CA LYS A 57 5.63 -8.41 17.79
C LYS A 57 6.20 -7.08 17.30
N GLU A 58 6.49 -6.15 18.22
CA GLU A 58 7.11 -4.87 17.86
C GLU A 58 8.47 -5.07 17.18
N SER A 59 9.23 -6.11 17.56
CA SER A 59 10.49 -6.48 16.91
C SER A 59 10.34 -6.99 15.47
N GLU A 60 9.12 -7.33 15.03
CA GLU A 60 8.82 -7.74 13.65
C GLU A 60 8.36 -6.54 12.79
N VAL A 61 8.26 -5.34 13.39
CA VAL A 61 7.85 -4.10 12.71
C VAL A 61 9.09 -3.26 12.40
N PHE A 62 9.29 -2.95 11.12
CA PHE A 62 10.34 -2.03 10.68
C PHE A 62 9.72 -0.69 10.29
N HIS A 63 10.10 0.36 11.02
CA HIS A 63 9.64 1.72 10.74
C HIS A 63 10.54 2.33 9.66
N ILE A 64 9.97 2.62 8.50
CA ILE A 64 10.67 3.09 7.31
C ILE A 64 10.11 4.42 6.83
N LYS A 65 10.91 5.25 6.15
CA LYS A 65 10.38 6.40 5.41
C LYS A 65 9.50 5.94 4.25
N ASP A 66 8.47 6.73 3.98
CA ASP A 66 7.70 6.60 2.74
C ASP A 66 8.62 6.77 1.54
N TRP A 67 8.65 5.74 0.68
CA TRP A 67 9.50 5.68 -0.50
C TRP A 67 8.88 6.39 -1.72
N GLY A 68 7.67 6.94 -1.59
CA GLY A 68 7.07 7.87 -2.56
C GLY A 68 6.94 7.33 -3.97
N SER A 69 6.89 6.00 -4.14
CA SER A 69 6.86 5.36 -5.44
C SER A 69 6.03 4.07 -5.39
N PRO A 70 5.18 3.82 -6.40
CA PRO A 70 4.47 2.55 -6.52
C PRO A 70 5.37 1.40 -6.97
N LYS A 71 6.64 1.66 -7.31
CA LYS A 71 7.58 0.66 -7.85
C LYS A 71 8.12 -0.22 -6.70
N PRO A 72 7.95 -1.54 -6.75
CA PRO A 72 8.55 -2.44 -5.76
C PRO A 72 10.07 -2.32 -5.65
N GLN A 73 10.74 -2.01 -6.76
CA GLN A 73 12.18 -1.71 -6.77
C GLN A 73 12.56 -0.56 -5.83
N ALA A 74 11.73 0.49 -5.74
CA ALA A 74 11.96 1.61 -4.84
C ALA A 74 11.77 1.19 -3.37
N ALA A 75 10.76 0.37 -3.07
CA ALA A 75 10.53 -0.16 -1.73
C ALA A 75 11.73 -1.00 -1.25
N LEU A 76 12.26 -1.88 -2.10
CA LEU A 76 13.48 -2.65 -1.81
C LEU A 76 14.69 -1.75 -1.58
N TYR A 77 14.93 -0.76 -2.45
CA TYR A 77 16.04 0.17 -2.29
C TYR A 77 15.99 0.89 -0.93
N TRP A 78 14.84 1.47 -0.58
CA TRP A 78 14.67 2.18 0.69
C TRP A 78 14.85 1.25 1.88
N TYR A 79 14.31 0.04 1.82
CA TYR A 79 14.49 -0.96 2.88
C TYR A 79 15.98 -1.29 3.09
N CYS A 80 16.71 -1.56 1.99
CA CYS A 80 18.14 -1.82 2.06
C CYS A 80 18.92 -0.60 2.56
N SER A 81 18.59 0.62 2.14
CA SER A 81 19.27 1.83 2.61
C SER A 81 19.10 2.03 4.13
N GLU A 82 17.88 1.91 4.65
CA GLU A 82 17.62 2.11 6.08
C GLU A 82 18.12 0.96 6.97
N THR A 83 18.37 -0.22 6.41
CA THR A 83 19.02 -1.34 7.09
C THR A 83 20.54 -1.38 6.92
N GLY A 84 21.14 -0.37 6.26
CA GLY A 84 22.60 -0.30 6.03
C GLY A 84 23.12 -1.26 4.96
N ARG A 85 22.24 -1.76 4.10
CA ARG A 85 22.51 -2.71 3.01
C ARG A 85 22.40 -2.09 1.61
N GLU A 86 22.60 -0.78 1.48
CA GLU A 86 22.52 -0.08 0.19
C GLU A 86 23.52 -0.62 -0.84
N GLU A 87 24.73 -0.94 -0.43
CA GLU A 87 25.74 -1.55 -1.31
C GLU A 87 25.29 -2.94 -1.80
N HIS A 88 24.67 -3.73 -0.93
CA HIS A 88 24.10 -5.04 -1.31
C HIS A 88 22.98 -4.88 -2.35
N PHE A 89 22.10 -3.90 -2.17
CA PHE A 89 21.08 -3.59 -3.18
C PHE A 89 21.72 -3.28 -4.54
N ARG A 90 22.72 -2.39 -4.56
CA ARG A 90 23.38 -1.96 -5.79
C ARG A 90 24.11 -3.11 -6.47
N ASP A 91 24.88 -3.89 -5.71
CA ASP A 91 25.85 -4.83 -6.25
C ASP A 91 25.22 -6.20 -6.56
N GLU A 92 24.18 -6.61 -5.82
CA GLU A 92 23.50 -7.89 -6.03
C GLU A 92 22.18 -7.73 -6.78
N TYR A 93 21.24 -6.97 -6.24
CA TYR A 93 19.89 -6.89 -6.82
C TYR A 93 19.85 -6.05 -8.09
N PHE A 94 20.43 -4.85 -8.07
CA PHE A 94 20.36 -3.94 -9.20
C PHE A 94 21.20 -4.44 -10.38
N GLN A 95 22.43 -4.91 -10.17
CA GLN A 95 23.23 -5.50 -11.25
C GLN A 95 22.56 -6.73 -11.88
N LYS A 96 22.00 -7.63 -11.04
CA LYS A 96 21.27 -8.79 -11.53
C LYS A 96 20.04 -8.40 -12.33
N ALA A 97 19.25 -7.44 -11.85
CA ALA A 97 18.10 -6.91 -12.57
C ALA A 97 18.48 -6.32 -13.92
N MET A 98 19.56 -5.53 -13.99
CA MET A 98 20.04 -4.96 -15.25
C MET A 98 20.49 -6.03 -16.24
N LYS A 99 21.16 -7.09 -15.77
CA LYS A 99 21.59 -8.22 -16.60
C LYS A 99 20.41 -9.03 -17.15
N GLU A 100 19.35 -9.18 -16.34
CA GLU A 100 18.14 -9.91 -16.69
C GLU A 100 17.10 -9.04 -17.42
N GLY A 101 17.33 -7.73 -17.55
CA GLY A 101 16.39 -6.80 -18.17
C GLY A 101 15.09 -6.63 -17.38
N LEU A 102 15.17 -6.66 -16.03
CA LEU A 102 13.98 -6.56 -15.18
C LEU A 102 13.45 -5.13 -15.11
N GLU A 103 12.17 -4.98 -15.45
CA GLU A 103 11.45 -3.73 -15.27
C GLU A 103 11.25 -3.39 -13.77
N PRO A 104 11.13 -2.11 -13.38
CA PRO A 104 10.94 -1.69 -11.98
C PRO A 104 9.69 -2.23 -11.28
N TYR A 105 8.71 -2.69 -12.06
CA TYR A 105 7.45 -3.30 -11.58
C TYR A 105 7.48 -4.82 -11.53
N SER A 106 8.61 -5.46 -11.87
CA SER A 106 8.74 -6.91 -11.86
C SER A 106 8.50 -7.51 -10.48
N GLU A 107 7.79 -8.64 -10.42
CA GLU A 107 7.55 -9.41 -9.19
C GLU A 107 8.85 -9.84 -8.50
N LYS A 108 9.97 -9.93 -9.25
CA LYS A 108 11.29 -10.23 -8.69
C LYS A 108 11.75 -9.22 -7.64
N TRP A 109 11.40 -7.94 -7.80
CA TRP A 109 11.72 -6.92 -6.80
C TRP A 109 10.94 -7.15 -5.50
N ILE A 110 9.69 -7.62 -5.59
CA ILE A 110 8.88 -8.00 -4.43
C ILE A 110 9.49 -9.21 -3.73
N GLU A 111 9.89 -10.23 -4.49
CA GLU A 111 10.56 -11.42 -3.93
C GLU A 111 11.82 -11.04 -3.15
N TRP A 112 12.68 -10.17 -3.70
CA TRP A 112 13.89 -9.72 -3.02
C TRP A 112 13.59 -8.87 -1.78
N LEU A 113 12.55 -8.02 -1.81
CA LEU A 113 12.11 -7.30 -0.61
C LEU A 113 11.67 -8.25 0.50
N ILE A 114 10.88 -9.28 0.15
CA ILE A 114 10.44 -10.30 1.10
C ILE A 114 11.64 -11.06 1.68
N LEU A 115 12.64 -11.39 0.86
CA LEU A 115 13.85 -12.08 1.32
C LEU A 115 14.65 -11.23 2.31
N GLU A 116 14.91 -9.96 1.99
CA GLU A 116 15.65 -9.05 2.87
C GLU A 116 14.93 -8.77 4.20
N ALA A 117 13.62 -8.54 4.13
CA ALA A 117 12.79 -8.32 5.30
C ALA A 117 12.75 -9.55 6.20
N ASN A 118 12.51 -10.74 5.63
CA ASN A 118 12.50 -11.99 6.39
C ASN A 118 13.86 -12.35 6.99
N PHE A 119 14.96 -12.10 6.26
CA PHE A 119 16.32 -12.29 6.78
C PHE A 119 16.57 -11.47 8.04
N SER A 120 15.97 -10.28 8.10
CA SER A 120 16.06 -9.36 9.25
C SER A 120 14.99 -9.63 10.32
N GLY A 121 14.10 -10.60 10.12
CA GLY A 121 12.98 -10.91 11.02
C GLY A 121 11.82 -9.91 10.95
N HIS A 122 11.80 -9.03 9.96
CA HIS A 122 10.73 -8.05 9.76
C HIS A 122 9.59 -8.66 8.93
N LYS A 123 8.36 -8.47 9.42
CA LYS A 123 7.13 -8.96 8.76
C LYS A 123 6.20 -7.83 8.33
N LEU A 124 6.44 -6.64 8.82
CA LEU A 124 5.62 -5.46 8.61
C LEU A 124 6.52 -4.24 8.43
N LEU A 125 6.30 -3.48 7.36
CA LEU A 125 6.88 -2.15 7.21
C LEU A 125 5.83 -1.11 7.59
N SER A 126 6.15 -0.21 8.51
CA SER A 126 5.28 0.94 8.87
C SER A 126 5.91 2.24 8.41
N TYR A 127 5.10 3.12 7.83
CA TYR A 127 5.58 4.39 7.29
C TYR A 127 4.48 5.46 7.34
N GLU A 128 4.88 6.72 7.43
CA GLU A 128 3.96 7.87 7.35
C GLU A 128 3.56 8.11 5.90
N ASN A 129 2.32 7.78 5.56
CA ASN A 129 1.82 7.88 4.18
C ASN A 129 1.62 9.35 3.79
N LYS A 130 2.19 9.72 2.64
CA LYS A 130 2.13 11.08 2.11
C LYS A 130 1.16 11.23 0.94
N VAL A 131 0.61 10.15 0.39
CA VAL A 131 -0.19 10.15 -0.85
C VAL A 131 -1.68 9.96 -0.54
N GLU A 132 -2.09 8.76 -0.14
CA GLU A 132 -3.52 8.41 0.04
C GLU A 132 -4.13 8.98 1.33
N GLY A 133 -3.33 9.66 2.16
CA GLY A 133 -3.82 10.37 3.33
C GLY A 133 -2.82 10.45 4.46
N LYS A 134 -2.94 11.46 5.31
CA LYS A 134 -2.09 11.62 6.51
C LYS A 134 -2.27 10.47 7.50
N GLY A 135 -1.14 9.93 7.96
CA GLY A 135 -1.04 8.95 9.05
C GLY A 135 -0.32 7.68 8.64
N LEU A 136 -0.13 6.79 9.62
CA LEU A 136 0.57 5.54 9.41
C LEU A 136 -0.14 4.62 8.42
N SER A 137 0.63 4.12 7.46
CA SER A 137 0.30 2.97 6.62
C SER A 137 1.28 1.84 6.87
N TYR A 138 0.88 0.67 6.42
CA TYR A 138 1.56 -0.59 6.68
C TYR A 138 1.65 -1.41 5.40
N CYS A 139 2.85 -1.80 5.00
CA CYS A 139 3.08 -2.77 3.95
C CYS A 139 3.41 -4.13 4.59
N VAL A 140 2.53 -5.11 4.39
CA VAL A 140 2.65 -6.43 5.02
C VAL A 140 3.59 -7.29 4.19
N ILE A 141 4.70 -7.72 4.75
CA ILE A 141 5.66 -8.62 4.07
C ILE A 141 5.21 -10.08 4.20
N ASP A 142 4.83 -10.49 5.41
CA ASP A 142 4.35 -11.83 5.71
C ASP A 142 2.82 -11.80 5.89
N ASP A 143 2.07 -12.33 4.93
CA ASP A 143 0.61 -12.27 4.93
C ASP A 143 -0.04 -13.09 6.07
N SER A 144 0.69 -13.99 6.73
CA SER A 144 0.19 -14.80 7.84
C SER A 144 -0.16 -13.98 9.09
N ILE A 145 0.34 -12.75 9.18
CA ILE A 145 0.07 -11.83 10.28
C ILE A 145 -1.26 -11.10 10.13
N VAL A 146 -1.91 -11.19 8.96
CA VAL A 146 -3.14 -10.44 8.65
C VAL A 146 -4.36 -11.32 8.85
N ARG A 147 -5.38 -10.77 9.49
CA ARG A 147 -6.70 -11.39 9.63
C ARG A 147 -7.76 -10.44 9.12
N ILE A 148 -8.56 -10.89 8.15
CA ILE A 148 -9.76 -10.17 7.74
C ILE A 148 -10.79 -10.33 8.86
N VAL A 149 -11.26 -9.21 9.40
CA VAL A 149 -12.32 -9.17 10.42
C VAL A 149 -13.67 -9.03 9.75
N LYS A 150 -13.76 -8.14 8.75
CA LYS A 150 -14.99 -7.85 8.03
C LYS A 150 -14.68 -7.21 6.69
N SER A 151 -15.43 -7.57 5.65
CA SER A 151 -15.50 -6.83 4.39
C SER A 151 -16.84 -6.12 4.27
N LYS A 152 -16.86 -5.04 3.48
CA LYS A 152 -18.09 -4.32 3.14
C LYS A 152 -17.93 -3.68 1.77
N GLU A 153 -18.87 -3.95 0.87
CA GLU A 153 -19.03 -3.17 -0.36
C GLU A 153 -19.40 -1.73 -0.03
N VAL A 154 -18.82 -0.79 -0.75
CA VAL A 154 -19.03 0.64 -0.59
C VAL A 154 -19.36 1.26 -1.93
N SER A 155 -20.30 2.21 -1.97
CA SER A 155 -20.57 2.95 -3.21
C SER A 155 -19.62 4.14 -3.37
N PHE A 156 -19.40 4.59 -4.61
CA PHE A 156 -18.62 5.80 -4.86
C PHE A 156 -19.24 7.04 -4.20
N SER A 157 -20.57 7.10 -4.07
CA SER A 157 -21.26 8.13 -3.27
C SER A 157 -20.83 8.12 -1.79
N GLN A 158 -20.64 6.94 -1.19
CA GLN A 158 -20.14 6.83 0.18
C GLN A 158 -18.66 7.18 0.30
N ILE A 159 -17.86 6.84 -0.72
CA ILE A 159 -16.45 7.21 -0.81
C ILE A 159 -16.33 8.74 -0.90
N ASN A 160 -17.07 9.39 -1.82
CA ASN A 160 -17.01 10.83 -2.02
C ASN A 160 -17.28 11.59 -0.73
N ARG A 161 -18.38 11.30 -0.03
CA ARG A 161 -18.70 11.93 1.25
C ARG A 161 -17.59 11.78 2.29
N ALA A 162 -16.92 10.63 2.32
CA ALA A 162 -15.84 10.38 3.26
C ALA A 162 -14.58 11.19 2.92
N LEU A 163 -14.22 11.29 1.64
CA LEU A 163 -13.05 12.06 1.19
C LEU A 163 -13.30 13.57 1.30
N GLU A 164 -14.50 14.05 0.98
CA GLU A 164 -14.93 15.44 1.20
C GLU A 164 -14.81 15.84 2.68
N SER A 165 -15.25 14.96 3.59
CA SER A 165 -15.16 15.18 5.04
C SER A 165 -13.72 15.25 5.54
N ALA A 166 -12.80 14.49 4.95
CA ALA A 166 -11.36 14.57 5.28
C ALA A 166 -10.72 15.86 4.75
N GLY A 167 -11.18 16.34 3.60
CA GLY A 167 -10.75 17.57 2.94
C GLY A 167 -9.43 17.43 2.18
N ARG A 168 -9.26 18.21 1.11
CA ARG A 168 -8.10 18.17 0.19
C ARG A 168 -6.73 18.13 0.88
N LYS A 169 -6.54 18.92 1.95
CA LYS A 169 -5.28 19.01 2.71
C LYS A 169 -4.88 17.71 3.42
N TYR A 170 -5.75 16.72 3.45
CA TYR A 170 -5.47 15.40 4.01
C TYR A 170 -4.66 14.52 3.05
N PHE A 171 -4.77 14.78 1.75
CA PHE A 171 -4.16 13.97 0.69
C PHE A 171 -2.98 14.69 0.05
N GLY A 172 -2.00 13.94 -0.44
CA GLY A 172 -0.80 14.49 -1.10
C GLY A 172 -0.72 14.30 -2.60
N PHE A 173 -1.83 13.95 -3.25
CA PHE A 173 -1.91 14.00 -4.73
C PHE A 173 -1.60 15.42 -5.23
N ASP A 174 -1.01 15.50 -6.42
CA ASP A 174 -0.94 16.76 -7.15
C ASP A 174 -2.34 17.19 -7.64
N ASP A 175 -2.45 18.41 -8.15
CA ASP A 175 -3.74 18.97 -8.56
C ASP A 175 -4.33 18.29 -9.80
N SER A 176 -3.49 17.67 -10.64
CA SER A 176 -3.94 16.93 -11.82
C SER A 176 -4.62 15.62 -11.40
N ASP A 177 -3.90 14.80 -10.63
CA ASP A 177 -4.41 13.52 -10.11
C ASP A 177 -5.65 13.73 -9.24
N TRP A 178 -5.62 14.75 -8.36
CA TRP A 178 -6.76 15.07 -7.53
C TRP A 178 -7.97 15.51 -8.37
N GLY A 179 -7.76 16.32 -9.42
CA GLY A 179 -8.81 16.73 -10.33
C GLY A 179 -9.46 15.56 -11.07
N GLU A 180 -8.67 14.55 -11.44
CA GLU A 180 -9.17 13.32 -12.06
C GLU A 180 -9.99 12.46 -11.09
N ILE A 181 -9.52 12.30 -9.85
CA ILE A 181 -10.26 11.62 -8.77
C ILE A 181 -11.60 12.32 -8.52
N GLN A 182 -11.61 13.65 -8.42
CA GLN A 182 -12.85 14.42 -8.20
C GLN A 182 -13.84 14.28 -9.36
N ARG A 183 -13.35 14.32 -10.61
CA ARG A 183 -14.20 14.12 -11.79
C ARG A 183 -14.84 12.74 -11.78
N TYR A 184 -14.04 11.70 -11.52
CA TYR A 184 -14.54 10.34 -11.44
C TYR A 184 -15.62 10.19 -10.36
N LEU A 185 -15.41 10.75 -9.17
CA LEU A 185 -16.41 10.73 -8.11
C LEU A 185 -17.68 11.47 -8.50
N ALA A 186 -17.59 12.63 -9.15
CA ALA A 186 -18.77 13.38 -9.59
C ALA A 186 -19.62 12.58 -10.60
N GLU A 187 -18.97 11.84 -11.50
CA GLU A 187 -19.63 11.02 -12.52
C GLU A 187 -20.26 9.73 -11.95
N ASN A 188 -19.70 9.18 -10.87
CA ASN A 188 -20.07 7.86 -10.35
C ASN A 188 -20.77 7.89 -8.97
N SER A 189 -21.02 9.06 -8.39
CA SER A 189 -21.63 9.21 -7.04
C SER A 189 -23.15 9.44 -7.04
N CYS A 190 -23.80 9.36 -8.20
CA CYS A 190 -25.26 9.51 -8.36
C CYS A 190 -26.03 8.31 -7.79
#